data_AF-A0A0L1IK40-F1
#
_entry.id   AF-A0A0L1IK40-F1
#
_cell.length_a   1.000
_cell.length_b   1.000
_cell.length_c   1.000
_cell.angle_alpha   90.00
_cell.angle_beta   90.00
_cell.angle_gamma   90.00
#
_symmetry.space_group_name_H-M   'P 1'
#
loop_
_entity.id
_entity.type
_entity.pdbx_description
1 polymer ?
#
loop_
_entity_poly.entity_id
_entity_poly.type
_entity_poly.pdbx_seq_one_letter_code
_entity_poly.pdbx_strand_id
1 'polypeptide(L)'
;EGSVEIQIIVEPTPVAKQKLTDLVKVKTGIVVTDTDKDNVEKVVEAVNAKNADANLVASELEVTTVKGNKLKLSAKENSTKYEGSVEIQIFPWVLRSL
;
A
#
# COMPACT_ATOMS: atom_id res chain seq x y z
N GLU A 1 29.77 -47.86 11.93
CA GLU A 1 29.43 -46.66 11.14
C GLU A 1 28.35 -45.90 11.89
N GLY A 2 28.58 -44.63 12.22
CA GLY A 2 27.61 -43.78 12.89
C GLY A 2 27.17 -42.69 11.93
N SER A 3 25.90 -42.70 11.54
CA SER A 3 25.32 -41.67 10.68
C SER A 3 25.04 -40.42 11.51
N VAL A 4 25.63 -39.30 11.10
CA VAL A 4 25.38 -37.99 11.71
C VAL A 4 24.16 -37.38 11.04
N GLU A 5 23.07 -37.22 11.78
CA GLU A 5 21.88 -36.49 11.31
C GLU A 5 22.12 -34.98 11.42
N ILE A 6 22.24 -34.31 10.28
CA ILE A 6 22.37 -32.85 10.21
C ILE A 6 20.96 -32.27 10.29
N GLN A 7 20.61 -31.66 11.41
CA GLN A 7 19.42 -30.83 11.52
C GLN A 7 19.71 -29.47 10.85
N ILE A 8 19.22 -29.31 9.62
CA ILE A 8 19.30 -28.04 8.90
C ILE A 8 18.28 -27.10 9.53
N ILE A 9 18.75 -26.18 10.38
CA ILE A 9 17.96 -25.05 10.86
C ILE A 9 17.88 -24.04 9.70
N VAL A 10 16.85 -24.14 8.87
CA VAL A 10 16.49 -23.08 7.93
C VAL A 10 15.91 -21.92 8.74
N GLU A 11 16.74 -20.94 9.09
CA GLU A 11 16.22 -19.63 9.49
C GLU A 11 15.36 -19.09 8.34
N PRO A 12 14.09 -18.71 8.58
CA PRO A 12 13.27 -18.14 7.51
C PRO A 12 13.94 -16.85 7.05
N THR A 13 14.41 -16.81 5.81
CA THR A 13 14.93 -15.59 5.20
C THR A 13 13.85 -14.52 5.31
N PRO A 14 14.14 -13.35 5.90
CA PRO A 14 13.16 -12.28 6.00
C PRO A 14 12.77 -11.89 4.57
N VAL A 15 11.50 -12.07 4.23
CA VAL A 15 10.96 -11.64 2.93
C VAL A 15 11.17 -10.12 2.86
N ALA A 16 11.92 -9.68 1.86
CA ALA A 16 12.20 -8.26 1.68
C ALA A 16 10.89 -7.50 1.45
N LYS A 17 10.63 -6.48 2.28
CA LYS A 17 9.45 -5.62 2.15
C LYS A 17 9.55 -4.82 0.85
N GLN A 18 8.41 -4.55 0.24
CA GLN A 18 8.32 -3.75 -0.99
C GLN A 18 8.06 -2.29 -0.66
N LYS A 19 8.78 -1.36 -1.29
CA LYS A 19 8.59 0.07 -1.08
C LYS A 19 7.32 0.53 -1.79
N LEU A 20 6.48 1.27 -1.09
CA LEU A 20 5.24 1.80 -1.67
C LEU A 20 5.49 2.75 -2.85
N THR A 21 6.62 3.43 -2.90
CA THR A 21 7.01 4.31 -4.01
C THR A 21 7.30 3.55 -5.31
N ASP A 22 7.69 2.29 -5.24
CA ASP A 22 7.97 1.45 -6.40
C ASP A 22 6.70 0.78 -6.94
N LEU A 23 5.72 0.52 -6.06
CA LEU A 23 4.43 -0.06 -6.40
C LEU A 23 3.43 0.99 -6.91
N VAL A 24 3.35 2.15 -6.27
CA VAL A 24 2.40 3.21 -6.63
C VAL A 24 3.04 4.18 -7.63
N LYS A 25 2.97 3.79 -8.90
CA LYS A 25 3.53 4.57 -10.02
C LYS A 25 2.63 5.74 -10.41
N VAL A 26 1.32 5.52 -10.42
CA VAL A 26 0.29 6.53 -10.68
C VAL A 26 -0.18 7.10 -9.35
N LYS A 27 0.19 8.36 -9.10
CA LYS A 27 -0.06 9.08 -7.84
C LYS A 27 -1.19 10.10 -7.94
N THR A 28 -1.78 10.29 -9.11
CA THR A 28 -2.82 11.28 -9.38
C THR A 28 -4.00 10.65 -10.10
N GLY A 29 -5.15 11.32 -10.13
CA GLY A 29 -6.36 10.80 -10.77
C GLY A 29 -7.00 9.64 -9.99
N ILE A 30 -6.60 9.45 -8.73
CA ILE A 30 -7.21 8.47 -7.83
C ILE A 30 -8.58 9.01 -7.43
N VAL A 31 -9.66 8.28 -7.67
CA VAL A 31 -11.01 8.77 -7.41
C VAL A 31 -11.51 8.20 -6.10
N VAL A 32 -11.65 9.06 -5.09
CA VAL A 32 -12.16 8.72 -3.75
C VAL A 32 -13.10 9.83 -3.34
N THR A 33 -14.23 9.48 -2.71
CA THR A 33 -15.16 10.49 -2.21
C THR A 33 -14.60 11.16 -0.95
N ASP A 34 -15.05 12.37 -0.64
CA ASP A 34 -14.63 13.05 0.59
C ASP A 34 -15.01 12.29 1.87
N THR A 35 -16.06 11.48 1.84
CA THR A 35 -16.47 10.62 2.96
C THR A 35 -15.64 9.35 3.09
N ASP A 36 -14.98 8.92 2.01
CA ASP A 36 -14.20 7.67 1.96
C ASP A 36 -12.69 7.90 2.11
N LYS A 37 -12.21 9.16 2.13
CA LYS A 37 -10.77 9.47 2.11
C LYS A 37 -10.00 9.00 3.36
N ASP A 38 -10.70 8.83 4.47
CA ASP A 38 -10.15 8.28 5.72
C ASP A 38 -10.38 6.77 5.84
N ASN A 39 -11.07 6.15 4.87
CA ASN A 39 -11.24 4.70 4.78
C ASN A 39 -10.12 4.08 3.95
N VAL A 40 -9.15 3.45 4.62
CA VAL A 40 -7.99 2.81 3.97
C VAL A 40 -8.38 1.78 2.91
N GLU A 41 -9.46 1.01 3.10
CA GLU A 41 -9.89 0.00 2.13
C GLU A 41 -10.33 0.66 0.82
N LYS A 42 -11.11 1.74 0.92
CA LYS A 42 -11.58 2.50 -0.24
C LYS A 42 -10.45 3.22 -0.97
N VAL A 43 -9.51 3.78 -0.22
CA VAL A 43 -8.33 4.43 -0.79
C VAL A 43 -7.45 3.41 -1.51
N VAL A 44 -7.21 2.24 -0.91
CA VAL A 44 -6.39 1.17 -1.51
C VAL A 44 -7.06 0.58 -2.74
N GLU A 45 -8.37 0.36 -2.72
CA GLU A 45 -9.15 -0.06 -3.89
C GLU A 45 -8.96 0.91 -5.07
N ALA A 46 -9.10 2.21 -4.81
CA ALA A 46 -8.91 3.24 -5.83
C ALA A 46 -7.47 3.34 -6.34
N VAL A 47 -6.47 3.17 -5.46
CA VAL A 47 -5.05 3.15 -5.86
C VAL A 47 -4.75 1.94 -6.73
N ASN A 48 -5.23 0.74 -6.36
CA ASN A 48 -5.09 -0.48 -7.16
C ASN A 48 -5.80 -0.37 -8.50
N ALA A 49 -6.96 0.28 -8.58
CA ALA A 49 -7.64 0.51 -9.86
C ALA A 49 -6.79 1.35 -10.85
N LYS A 50 -5.88 2.19 -10.35
CA LYS A 50 -4.92 2.97 -11.17
C LYS A 50 -3.54 2.33 -11.29
N ASN A 51 -3.22 1.40 -10.41
CA ASN A 51 -1.96 0.68 -10.33
C ASN A 51 -2.26 -0.81 -10.17
N ALA A 52 -2.84 -1.45 -11.20
CA ALA A 52 -3.34 -2.83 -11.10
C ALA A 52 -2.24 -3.82 -10.69
N ASP A 53 -0.99 -3.56 -11.12
CA ASP A 53 0.18 -4.36 -10.77
C ASP A 53 0.64 -4.20 -9.30
N ALA A 54 0.19 -3.14 -8.60
CA ALA A 54 0.60 -2.88 -7.23
C ALA A 54 -0.02 -3.88 -6.24
N ASN A 55 -1.24 -4.35 -6.52
CA ASN A 55 -2.01 -5.31 -5.71
C ASN A 55 -1.88 -5.07 -4.18
N LEU A 56 -2.03 -3.80 -3.79
CA LEU A 56 -1.83 -3.36 -2.41
C LEU A 56 -2.88 -4.01 -1.49
N VAL A 57 -2.48 -4.29 -0.26
CA VAL A 57 -3.32 -4.96 0.74
C VAL A 57 -3.61 -3.99 1.88
N ALA A 58 -4.87 -3.58 2.03
CA ALA A 58 -5.27 -2.54 2.98
C ALA A 58 -4.95 -2.87 4.45
N SER A 59 -4.95 -4.16 4.84
CA SER A 59 -4.63 -4.57 6.22
C SER A 59 -3.21 -4.17 6.65
N GLU A 60 -2.29 -4.04 5.69
CA GLU A 60 -0.88 -3.70 5.88
C GLU A 60 -0.60 -2.19 5.86
N LEU A 61 -1.62 -1.38 5.56
CA LEU A 61 -1.47 0.02 5.22
C LEU A 61 -2.32 0.90 6.11
N GLU A 62 -1.93 2.16 6.19
CA GLU A 62 -2.67 3.22 6.84
C GLU A 62 -2.71 4.45 5.92
N VAL A 63 -3.77 5.24 6.06
CA VAL A 63 -3.95 6.47 5.30
C VAL A 63 -4.04 7.65 6.25
N THR A 64 -3.37 8.74 5.89
CA THR A 64 -3.47 10.01 6.61
C THR A 64 -3.79 11.12 5.63
N THR A 65 -4.79 11.92 5.95
CA THR A 65 -5.10 13.13 5.18
C THR A 65 -3.99 14.17 5.40
N VAL A 66 -3.36 14.64 4.32
CA VAL A 66 -2.27 15.64 4.41
C VAL A 66 -2.84 17.04 4.31
N LYS A 67 -3.43 17.39 3.15
CA LYS A 67 -4.08 18.69 2.91
C LYS A 67 -4.95 18.65 1.66
N GLY A 68 -6.20 19.14 1.78
CA GLY A 68 -7.14 19.19 0.66
C GLY A 68 -7.32 17.81 0.04
N ASN A 69 -6.96 17.68 -1.23
CA ASN A 69 -7.11 16.44 -1.99
C ASN A 69 -5.84 15.58 -2.00
N LYS A 70 -4.94 15.74 -1.02
CA LYS A 70 -3.73 14.92 -0.89
C LYS A 70 -3.83 13.99 0.31
N LEU A 71 -3.58 12.71 0.06
CA LEU A 71 -3.50 11.66 1.07
C LEU A 71 -2.09 11.08 1.10
N LYS A 72 -1.66 10.62 2.26
CA LYS A 72 -0.43 9.86 2.45
C LYS A 72 -0.80 8.41 2.77
N LEU A 73 -0.38 7.49 1.92
CA LEU A 73 -0.50 6.05 2.14
C LEU A 73 0.83 5.55 2.71
N SER A 74 0.80 4.96 3.90
CA SER A 74 2.00 4.48 4.59
C SER A 74 1.87 2.99 4.91
N ALA A 75 3.00 2.30 4.96
CA ALA A 75 3.04 0.97 5.54
C ALA A 75 2.85 1.09 7.05
N LYS A 76 1.99 0.24 7.62
CA LYS A 76 1.87 0.13 9.07
C LYS A 76 3.19 -0.31 9.68
N GLU A 77 3.42 0.07 10.94
CA GLU A 77 4.60 -0.34 11.70
C GLU A 77 4.77 -1.87 11.70
N ASN A 78 3.68 -2.61 11.89
CA ASN A 78 3.64 -4.07 11.89
C ASN A 78 3.45 -4.68 10.49
N SER A 79 3.59 -3.89 9.41
CA SER A 79 3.48 -4.44 8.06
C SER A 79 4.59 -5.45 7.80
N THR A 80 4.21 -6.61 7.30
CA THR A 80 5.12 -7.67 6.85
C THR A 80 5.44 -7.57 5.36
N LYS A 81 4.62 -6.82 4.59
CA LYS A 81 4.73 -6.75 3.13
C LYS A 81 5.38 -5.47 2.61
N TYR A 82 5.16 -4.34 3.29
CA TYR A 82 5.48 -3.03 2.73
C TYR A 82 6.34 -2.18 3.67
N GLU A 83 7.05 -1.22 3.08
CA GLU A 83 7.77 -0.20 3.82
C GLU A 83 7.62 1.19 3.17
N GLY A 84 7.89 2.22 3.97
CA GLY A 84 7.85 3.61 3.55
C GLY A 84 6.43 4.17 3.38
N SER A 85 6.33 5.24 2.60
CA SER A 85 5.07 5.94 2.36
C SER A 85 5.07 6.62 1.00
N VAL A 86 3.89 6.83 0.44
CA VAL A 86 3.70 7.54 -0.82
C VAL A 86 2.55 8.53 -0.68
N GLU A 87 2.76 9.75 -1.18
CA GLU A 87 1.70 10.74 -1.30
C GLU A 87 0.95 10.56 -2.62
N ILE A 88 -0.37 10.61 -2.54
CA ILE A 88 -1.29 10.53 -3.66
C ILE A 88 -2.23 11.75 -3.67
N GLN A 89 -2.67 12.13 -4.86
CA GLN A 89 -3.66 13.16 -5.09
C GLN A 89 -4.98 12.50 -5.52
N ILE A 90 -5.99 12.66 -4.67
CA ILE A 90 -7.35 12.22 -4.95
C ILE A 90 -8.11 13.28 -5.76
N PHE A 91 -9.13 12.85 -6.49
CA PHE A 91 -10.07 13.73 -7.17
C PHE A 91 -11.48 13.40 -6.67
N PRO A 92 -12.23 14.39 -6.18
CA PRO A 92 -13.63 14.18 -5.88
C PRO A 92 -14.38 13.87 -7.17
N TRP A 93 -15.28 12.88 -7.12
CA TRP A 93 -16.04 12.39 -8.27
C TRP A 93 -16.83 13.50 -9.00
N VAL A 94 -17.11 14.62 -8.32
CA VAL A 94 -17.91 15.75 -8.82
C VAL A 94 -17.33 16.44 -10.07
N LEU A 95 -16.04 16.27 -10.36
CA LEU A 95 -15.36 17.00 -11.46
C LEU A 95 -15.43 16.31 -12.83
N ARG A 96 -16.08 15.15 -12.97
CA ARG A 96 -16.16 14.41 -14.24
C ARG A 96 -17.23 14.94 -15.22
N SER A 97 -17.99 15.97 -14.85
CA SER A 97 -19.15 16.46 -15.60
C SER A 97 -18.99 17.88 -16.17
N LEU A 98 -17.76 18.34 -16.44
CA LEU A 98 -17.49 19.60 -17.16
C LEU A 98 -16.70 19.34 -18.45
#